data_AF-A0A5B2U1H9-F1
#
_entry.id   AF-A0A5B2U1H9-F1
#
_cell.length_a   1.000
_cell.length_b   1.000
_cell.length_c   1.000
_cell.angle_alpha   90.00
_cell.angle_beta   90.00
_cell.angle_gamma   90.00
#
_symmetry.space_group_name_H-M   'P 1'
#
loop_
_entity.id
_entity.type
_entity.pdbx_description
1 polymer ?
#
loop_
_entity_poly.entity_id
_entity_poly.type
_entity_poly.pdbx_seq_one_letter_code
_entity_poly.pdbx_strand_id
1 'polypeptide(L)'
;MKQLSERALCFVEKIGRNKEYEIDLGILENHLRFYHLQNSSEIISFQEKFSGLNIYDTVLHIFTPKQIKKNKGVNTYQWKGQTLFSINDSLYIAENGEVFIRDCGCESWNFFSYFERFETFIEQQAFFEEYRYYMKLPGLGNNWVDSIDLLSDYFSDYEFIAECSDKYHRIWKNEINIIHARLYPEGWSLFIDGISEDERHALIQKLKTEKKIT
;
A
#
# COMPACT_ATOMS: atom_id res chain seq x y z
N MET A 1 1.60 9.42 13.05
CA MET A 1 1.55 8.00 12.65
C MET A 1 0.16 7.44 12.91
N LYS A 2 -0.30 6.51 12.06
CA LYS A 2 -1.59 5.83 12.19
C LYS A 2 -1.38 4.59 13.07
N GLN A 3 -2.24 4.34 14.04
CA GLN A 3 -2.20 3.08 14.79
C GLN A 3 -2.83 1.98 13.94
N LEU A 4 -2.19 0.80 13.89
CA LEU A 4 -2.73 -0.36 13.19
C LEU A 4 -3.97 -0.89 13.92
N SER A 5 -4.94 -1.37 13.14
CA SER A 5 -6.11 -2.11 13.60
C SER A 5 -5.70 -3.45 14.21
N GLU A 6 -6.60 -4.03 15.00
CA GLU A 6 -6.40 -5.38 15.56
C GLU A 6 -6.18 -6.43 14.46
N ARG A 7 -6.94 -6.34 13.36
CA ARG A 7 -6.77 -7.18 12.17
C ARG A 7 -5.35 -7.10 11.62
N ALA A 8 -4.83 -5.89 11.44
CA ALA A 8 -3.48 -5.67 10.94
C ALA A 8 -2.40 -6.16 11.92
N LEU A 9 -2.60 -5.98 13.22
CA LEU A 9 -1.67 -6.48 14.25
C LEU A 9 -1.62 -8.01 14.25
N CYS A 10 -2.77 -8.69 14.22
CA CYS A 10 -2.84 -10.15 14.12
C CYS A 10 -2.22 -10.66 12.82
N PHE A 11 -2.40 -9.95 11.71
CA PHE A 11 -1.76 -10.28 10.44
C PHE A 11 -0.24 -10.19 10.55
N VAL A 12 0.29 -9.09 11.08
CA VAL A 12 1.74 -8.88 11.30
C VAL A 12 2.34 -9.97 12.19
N GLU A 13 1.64 -10.37 13.25
CA GLU A 13 2.06 -11.47 14.13
C GLU A 13 2.08 -12.81 13.38
N LYS A 14 1.03 -13.10 12.61
CA LYS A 14 0.89 -14.35 11.83
C LYS A 14 1.98 -14.51 10.77
N ILE A 15 2.26 -13.47 9.99
CA ILE A 15 3.30 -13.54 8.94
C ILE A 15 4.71 -13.59 9.54
N GLY A 16 4.86 -13.10 10.77
CA GLY A 16 6.11 -13.07 11.48
C GLY A 16 7.11 -12.07 10.92
N ARG A 17 8.21 -11.92 11.65
CA ARG A 17 9.28 -10.97 11.35
C ARG A 17 10.63 -11.66 11.45
N ASN A 18 11.45 -11.54 10.41
CA ASN A 18 12.84 -11.98 10.46
C ASN A 18 13.66 -11.00 11.32
N LYS A 19 14.07 -11.47 12.50
CA LYS A 19 14.89 -10.71 13.46
C LYS A 19 16.28 -10.36 12.95
N GLU A 20 16.78 -11.02 11.90
CA GLU A 20 18.05 -10.65 11.26
C GLU A 20 18.03 -9.28 10.59
N TYR A 21 16.85 -8.67 10.43
CA TYR A 21 16.69 -7.31 9.88
C TYR A 21 16.50 -6.24 10.96
N GLU A 22 16.53 -6.63 12.24
CA GLU A 22 16.47 -5.71 13.38
C GLU A 22 17.77 -4.93 13.51
N ILE A 23 17.65 -3.60 13.66
CA ILE A 23 18.77 -2.68 13.72
C ILE A 23 18.55 -1.77 14.92
N ASP A 24 19.60 -1.59 15.73
CA ASP A 24 19.59 -0.62 16.82
C ASP A 24 19.30 0.79 16.28
N LEU A 25 18.32 1.47 16.88
CA LEU A 25 17.84 2.77 16.42
C LEU A 25 18.93 3.84 16.49
N GLY A 26 19.77 3.84 17.52
CA GLY A 26 20.87 4.79 17.65
C GLY A 26 21.93 4.61 16.56
N ILE A 27 22.20 3.38 16.14
CA ILE A 27 23.09 3.12 14.99
C ILE A 27 22.42 3.54 13.68
N LEU A 28 21.13 3.25 13.51
CA LEU A 28 20.36 3.64 12.32
C LEU A 28 20.33 5.17 12.15
N GLU A 29 20.01 5.91 13.20
CA GLU A 29 19.96 7.38 13.20
C GLU A 29 21.29 7.99 12.76
N ASN A 30 22.40 7.47 13.27
CA ASN A 30 23.74 7.91 12.87
C ASN A 30 24.03 7.58 11.40
N HIS A 31 23.60 6.41 10.93
CA HIS A 31 23.76 6.00 9.54
C HIS A 31 22.94 6.86 8.58
N LEU A 32 21.75 7.30 8.99
CA LEU A 32 20.88 8.14 8.17
C LEU A 32 21.48 9.51 7.87
N ARG A 33 22.49 9.97 8.62
CA ARG A 33 23.23 11.21 8.35
C ARG A 33 24.01 11.18 7.03
N PHE A 34 24.25 10.00 6.45
CA PHE A 34 24.84 9.88 5.12
C PHE A 34 23.88 10.30 3.99
N TYR A 35 22.59 10.41 4.30
CA TYR A 35 21.56 10.86 3.38
C TYR A 35 21.16 12.29 3.77
N HIS A 36 21.10 13.20 2.81
CA HIS A 36 20.69 14.59 3.03
C HIS A 36 19.17 14.70 3.18
N LEU A 37 18.62 14.01 4.19
CA LEU A 37 17.19 13.96 4.46
C LEU A 37 16.70 15.24 5.13
N GLN A 38 15.48 15.66 4.80
CA GLN A 38 14.80 16.73 5.53
C GLN A 38 14.25 16.22 6.86
N ASN A 39 13.80 14.97 6.89
CA ASN A 39 13.30 14.29 8.08
C ASN A 39 13.56 12.78 7.99
N SER A 40 14.12 12.17 9.04
CA SER A 40 14.36 10.72 9.09
C SER A 40 13.29 9.92 9.84
N SER A 41 12.30 10.57 10.45
CA SER A 41 11.39 9.92 11.41
C SER A 41 10.60 8.75 10.81
N GLU A 42 10.10 8.90 9.59
CA GLU A 42 9.32 7.85 8.93
C GLU A 42 10.20 6.68 8.47
N ILE A 43 11.45 6.96 8.07
CA ILE A 43 12.44 5.92 7.74
C ILE A 43 12.81 5.10 8.98
N ILE A 44 13.01 5.77 10.12
CA ILE A 44 13.29 5.12 11.40
C ILE A 44 12.09 4.29 11.84
N SER A 45 10.89 4.87 11.83
CA SER A 45 9.64 4.18 12.20
C SER A 45 9.40 2.95 11.33
N PHE A 46 9.63 3.05 10.02
CA PHE A 46 9.54 1.91 9.10
C PHE A 46 10.52 0.81 9.49
N GLN A 47 11.80 1.15 9.68
CA GLN A 47 12.81 0.16 10.01
C GLN A 47 12.52 -0.51 11.37
N GLU A 48 12.06 0.26 12.35
CA GLU A 48 11.70 -0.24 13.68
C GLU A 48 10.51 -1.21 13.61
N LYS A 49 9.44 -0.86 12.90
CA LYS A 49 8.17 -1.59 12.97
C LYS A 49 8.00 -2.67 11.90
N PHE A 50 8.50 -2.42 10.70
CA PHE A 50 8.14 -3.21 9.51
C PHE A 50 9.32 -3.92 8.85
N SER A 51 10.56 -3.53 9.14
CA SER A 51 11.72 -4.22 8.58
C SER A 51 11.80 -5.68 9.04
N GLY A 52 11.93 -6.61 8.12
CA GLY A 52 11.96 -8.05 8.35
C GLY A 52 10.61 -8.73 8.20
N LEU A 53 9.50 -8.00 7.99
CA LEU A 53 8.21 -8.64 7.68
C LEU A 53 8.29 -9.40 6.36
N ASN A 54 7.78 -10.62 6.34
CA ASN A 54 7.74 -11.47 5.15
C ASN A 54 6.31 -11.51 4.58
N ILE A 55 6.10 -10.83 3.45
CA ILE A 55 4.81 -10.79 2.76
C ILE A 55 5.00 -11.40 1.38
N TYR A 56 4.29 -12.50 1.09
CA TYR A 56 4.38 -13.25 -0.17
C TYR A 56 5.82 -13.56 -0.59
N ASP A 57 6.59 -14.18 0.31
CA ASP A 57 8.00 -14.55 0.12
C ASP A 57 8.96 -13.36 -0.11
N THR A 58 8.50 -12.13 0.15
CA THR A 58 9.29 -10.91 0.06
C THR A 58 9.53 -10.33 1.44
N VAL A 59 10.81 -10.20 1.82
CA VAL A 59 11.21 -9.58 3.08
C VAL A 59 11.35 -8.07 2.91
N LEU A 60 10.49 -7.32 3.59
CA LEU A 60 10.49 -5.87 3.55
C LEU A 60 11.64 -5.30 4.38
N HIS A 61 12.47 -4.42 3.82
CA HIS A 61 13.54 -3.74 4.55
C HIS A 61 14.14 -2.60 3.73
N ILE A 62 14.63 -1.55 4.38
CA ILE A 62 15.49 -0.55 3.72
C ILE A 62 16.95 -0.95 3.90
N PHE A 63 17.33 -1.23 5.15
CA PHE A 63 18.69 -1.56 5.53
C PHE A 63 18.77 -2.96 6.12
N THR A 64 19.91 -3.60 5.89
CA THR A 64 20.34 -4.81 6.62
C THR A 64 21.35 -4.42 7.71
N PRO A 65 21.43 -5.16 8.83
CA PRO A 65 22.44 -4.90 9.86
C PRO A 65 23.87 -4.98 9.32
N LYS A 66 24.12 -5.81 8.30
CA LYS A 66 25.43 -5.94 7.65
C LYS A 66 25.82 -4.67 6.88
N GLN A 67 24.88 -3.99 6.24
CA GLN A 67 25.13 -2.71 5.56
C GLN A 67 25.45 -1.62 6.59
N ILE A 68 24.62 -1.50 7.63
CA ILE A 68 24.81 -0.53 8.70
C ILE A 68 26.15 -0.72 9.41
N LYS A 69 26.50 -1.94 9.84
CA LYS A 69 27.78 -2.24 10.51
C LYS A 69 29.01 -1.92 9.65
N LYS A 70 28.87 -1.92 8.32
CA LYS A 70 29.96 -1.63 7.38
C LYS A 70 29.93 -0.19 6.87
N ASN A 71 29.06 0.66 7.40
CA ASN A 71 28.79 2.02 6.90
C ASN A 71 28.55 2.03 5.38
N LYS A 72 27.90 0.99 4.84
CA LYS A 72 27.54 0.92 3.43
C LYS A 72 26.16 1.50 3.23
N GLY A 73 26.05 2.49 2.34
CA GLY A 73 24.77 3.04 1.95
C GLY A 73 23.96 2.11 1.04
N VAL A 74 22.72 2.51 0.78
CA VAL A 74 21.83 1.94 -0.23
C VAL A 74 21.61 2.95 -1.35
N ASN A 75 21.22 2.47 -2.53
CA ASN A 75 20.82 3.37 -3.59
C ASN A 75 19.51 4.05 -3.21
N THR A 76 19.50 5.37 -3.31
CA THR A 76 18.31 6.20 -3.10
C THR A 76 17.93 6.92 -4.37
N TYR A 77 16.68 7.29 -4.48
CA TYR A 77 16.15 8.05 -5.61
C TYR A 77 15.67 9.42 -5.15
N GLN A 78 15.75 10.41 -6.03
CA GLN A 78 15.21 11.74 -5.78
C GLN A 78 13.94 11.90 -6.59
N TRP A 79 12.82 12.18 -5.92
CA TRP A 79 11.53 12.40 -6.59
C TRP A 79 10.77 13.53 -5.90
N LYS A 80 10.38 14.56 -6.68
CA LYS A 80 9.64 15.74 -6.20
C LYS A 80 10.24 16.36 -4.92
N GLY A 81 11.57 16.40 -4.81
CA GLY A 81 12.27 16.99 -3.67
C GLY A 81 12.29 16.11 -2.41
N GLN A 82 11.98 14.82 -2.52
CA GLN A 82 12.05 13.82 -1.46
C GLN A 82 13.06 12.73 -1.81
N THR A 83 13.73 12.20 -0.79
CA THR A 83 14.57 11.00 -0.93
C THR A 83 13.72 9.75 -0.76
N LEU A 84 13.82 8.83 -1.71
CA LEU A 84 13.11 7.55 -1.74
C LEU A 84 14.08 6.40 -1.49
N PHE A 85 13.66 5.48 -0.62
CA PHE A 85 14.37 4.25 -0.28
C PHE A 85 13.59 3.05 -0.80
N SER A 86 14.27 2.10 -1.46
CA SER A 86 13.65 0.81 -1.78
C SER A 86 13.32 0.06 -0.49
N ILE A 87 12.11 -0.52 -0.40
CA ILE A 87 11.74 -1.44 0.69
C ILE A 87 11.62 -2.89 0.22
N ASN A 88 11.43 -3.08 -1.09
CA ASN A 88 11.59 -4.32 -1.84
C ASN A 88 11.81 -3.96 -3.33
N ASP A 89 11.65 -4.92 -4.24
CA ASP A 89 11.88 -4.71 -5.68
C ASP A 89 10.84 -3.79 -6.36
N SER A 90 9.65 -3.64 -5.77
CA SER A 90 8.51 -2.96 -6.39
C SER A 90 8.07 -1.69 -5.66
N LEU A 91 8.41 -1.56 -4.38
CA LEU A 91 7.94 -0.50 -3.49
C LEU A 91 9.10 0.33 -2.94
N TYR A 92 8.82 1.62 -2.81
CA TYR A 92 9.73 2.62 -2.28
C TYR A 92 9.02 3.42 -1.20
N ILE A 93 9.74 3.88 -0.18
CA ILE A 93 9.23 4.78 0.85
C ILE A 93 9.99 6.10 0.82
N ALA A 94 9.27 7.21 0.84
CA ALA A 94 9.85 8.54 0.93
C ALA A 94 10.08 8.95 2.39
N GLU A 95 10.91 9.98 2.58
CA GLU A 95 11.20 10.53 3.91
C GLU A 95 9.97 11.07 4.67
N ASN A 96 8.89 11.40 3.96
CA ASN A 96 7.59 11.77 4.52
C ASN A 96 6.65 10.58 4.82
N GLY A 97 7.09 9.35 4.56
CA GLY A 97 6.34 8.11 4.80
C GLY A 97 5.42 7.66 3.67
N GLU A 98 5.25 8.47 2.60
CA GLU A 98 4.50 8.05 1.42
C GLU A 98 5.19 6.88 0.72
N VAL A 99 4.38 5.94 0.23
CA VAL A 99 4.85 4.75 -0.49
C VAL A 99 4.67 4.97 -1.98
N PHE A 100 5.66 4.61 -2.78
CA PHE A 100 5.69 4.79 -4.22
C PHE A 100 5.91 3.46 -4.92
N ILE A 101 5.40 3.36 -6.14
CA ILE A 101 5.79 2.34 -7.11
C ILE A 101 6.51 3.05 -8.25
N ARG A 102 7.48 2.36 -8.84
CA ARG A 102 8.16 2.81 -10.05
C ARG A 102 7.29 2.55 -11.29
N ASP A 103 7.12 3.56 -12.13
CA ASP A 103 6.48 3.40 -13.43
C ASP A 103 7.47 2.71 -14.39
N CYS A 104 7.23 1.43 -14.68
CA CYS A 104 8.16 0.57 -15.41
C CYS A 104 8.08 0.71 -16.94
N GLY A 105 7.81 1.92 -17.45
CA GLY A 105 8.05 2.30 -18.84
C GLY A 105 9.53 2.61 -19.07
N CYS A 106 10.12 2.00 -20.12
CA CYS A 106 11.53 2.04 -20.52
C CYS A 106 12.32 3.30 -20.09
N GLU A 107 13.44 3.07 -19.39
CA GLU A 107 14.42 4.08 -18.91
C GLU A 107 13.89 5.21 -18.01
N SER A 108 12.59 5.26 -17.71
CA SER A 108 12.05 6.31 -16.86
C SER A 108 12.38 6.08 -15.38
N TRP A 109 12.76 7.17 -14.70
CA TRP A 109 12.89 7.27 -13.25
C TRP A 109 11.62 7.86 -12.64
N ASN A 110 10.47 7.56 -13.24
CA ASN A 110 9.19 8.09 -12.82
C ASN A 110 8.60 7.22 -11.70
N PHE A 111 8.04 7.90 -10.70
CA PHE A 111 7.38 7.27 -9.57
C PHE A 111 5.97 7.82 -9.45
N PHE A 112 5.02 6.97 -9.07
CA PHE A 112 3.69 7.40 -8.68
C PHE A 112 3.44 7.02 -7.22
N SER A 113 2.76 7.92 -6.51
CA SER A 113 2.37 7.69 -5.13
C SER A 113 1.33 6.56 -5.09
N TYR A 114 1.53 5.63 -4.17
CA TYR A 114 0.70 4.46 -4.01
C TYR A 114 -0.05 4.49 -2.69
N PHE A 115 0.64 4.75 -1.57
CA PHE A 115 -0.01 4.94 -0.28
C PHE A 115 0.44 6.25 0.37
N GLU A 116 -0.44 6.84 1.16
CA GLU A 116 -0.07 7.98 2.00
C GLU A 116 0.92 7.57 3.10
N ARG A 117 0.78 6.34 3.60
CA ARG A 117 1.63 5.77 4.65
C ARG A 117 1.77 4.27 4.49
N PHE A 118 2.87 3.73 4.99
CA PHE A 118 3.12 2.29 4.98
C PHE A 118 2.13 1.50 5.84
N GLU A 119 1.57 2.09 6.90
CA GLU A 119 0.53 1.44 7.69
C GLU A 119 -0.72 1.13 6.88
N THR A 120 -1.15 2.00 5.96
CA THR A 120 -2.30 1.72 5.10
C THR A 120 -2.05 0.51 4.18
N PHE A 121 -0.80 0.34 3.72
CA PHE A 121 -0.41 -0.86 2.98
C PHE A 121 -0.61 -2.12 3.84
N ILE A 122 -0.11 -2.12 5.07
CA ILE A 122 -0.26 -3.26 6.00
C ILE A 122 -1.74 -3.54 6.29
N GLU A 123 -2.56 -2.50 6.49
CA GLU A 123 -4.01 -2.63 6.67
C GLU A 123 -4.68 -3.32 5.48
N GLN A 124 -4.32 -2.96 4.25
CA GLN A 124 -4.84 -3.62 3.06
C GLN A 124 -4.36 -5.06 2.93
N GLN A 125 -3.08 -5.35 3.21
CA GLN A 125 -2.59 -6.74 3.18
C GLN A 125 -3.36 -7.62 4.18
N ALA A 126 -3.59 -7.12 5.39
CA ALA A 126 -4.34 -7.82 6.42
C ALA A 126 -5.82 -8.02 6.03
N PHE A 127 -6.44 -6.98 5.45
CA PHE A 127 -7.81 -7.06 4.96
C PHE A 127 -7.95 -8.11 3.85
N PHE A 128 -7.14 -8.05 2.80
CA PHE A 128 -7.24 -9.00 1.69
C PHE A 128 -6.85 -10.43 2.09
N GLU A 129 -6.00 -10.63 3.11
CA GLU A 129 -5.76 -11.96 3.68
C GLU A 129 -7.00 -12.51 4.42
N GLU A 130 -7.71 -11.69 5.20
CA GLU A 130 -8.96 -12.09 5.85
C GLU A 130 -10.05 -12.42 4.81
N TYR A 131 -10.17 -11.60 3.77
CA TYR A 131 -11.17 -11.73 2.71
C TYR A 131 -10.66 -12.47 1.47
N ARG A 132 -9.58 -13.26 1.58
CA ARG A 132 -8.96 -13.97 0.44
C ARG A 132 -9.89 -14.88 -0.34
N TYR A 133 -11.04 -15.25 0.22
CA TYR A 133 -12.07 -16.06 -0.45
C TYR A 133 -13.01 -15.26 -1.35
N TYR A 134 -13.04 -13.92 -1.23
CA TYR A 134 -13.68 -13.00 -2.19
C TYR A 134 -12.89 -12.90 -3.50
N MET A 135 -11.61 -13.29 -3.49
CA MET A 135 -10.69 -13.24 -4.64
C MET A 135 -10.86 -14.40 -5.63
N LYS A 136 -11.94 -15.20 -5.58
CA LYS A 136 -12.08 -16.39 -6.46
C LYS A 136 -12.22 -16.06 -7.95
N LEU A 137 -12.34 -14.79 -8.32
CA LEU A 137 -12.51 -14.35 -9.70
C LEU A 137 -11.60 -13.14 -9.93
N PRO A 138 -10.82 -13.09 -11.02
CA PRO A 138 -9.94 -11.96 -11.29
C PRO A 138 -10.77 -10.68 -11.38
N GLY A 139 -10.57 -9.77 -10.41
CA GLY A 139 -11.10 -8.41 -10.47
C GLY A 139 -10.66 -7.74 -11.77
N LEU A 140 -11.61 -7.32 -12.60
CA LEU A 140 -11.34 -6.56 -13.81
C LEU A 140 -11.14 -5.10 -13.42
N GLY A 141 -9.87 -4.70 -13.23
CA GLY A 141 -9.47 -3.32 -12.94
C GLY A 141 -9.40 -2.43 -14.16
N ASN A 142 -10.45 -2.37 -14.97
CA ASN A 142 -10.47 -1.59 -16.22
C ASN A 142 -11.57 -0.52 -16.27
N ASN A 143 -12.24 -0.27 -15.15
CA ASN A 143 -13.38 0.64 -15.11
C ASN A 143 -12.94 1.97 -14.48
N TRP A 144 -12.88 3.04 -15.27
CA TRP A 144 -12.60 4.38 -14.79
C TRP A 144 -13.83 4.95 -14.10
N VAL A 145 -13.63 5.62 -12.98
CA VAL A 145 -14.69 6.23 -12.17
C VAL A 145 -14.73 7.72 -12.49
N ASP A 146 -15.92 8.20 -12.91
CA ASP A 146 -16.13 9.61 -13.27
C ASP A 146 -16.01 10.56 -12.05
N SER A 147 -16.46 10.10 -10.88
CA SER A 147 -16.33 10.83 -9.60
C SER A 147 -16.35 9.88 -8.42
N ILE A 148 -15.33 9.98 -7.56
CA ILE A 148 -15.22 9.16 -6.35
C ILE A 148 -16.30 9.49 -5.31
N ASP A 149 -16.78 10.74 -5.27
CA ASP A 149 -17.84 11.17 -4.37
C ASP A 149 -19.18 10.54 -4.78
N LEU A 150 -19.48 10.58 -6.09
CA LEU A 150 -20.67 9.94 -6.65
C LEU A 150 -20.68 8.41 -6.49
N LEU A 151 -19.49 7.80 -6.43
CA LEU A 151 -19.32 6.39 -6.16
C LEU A 151 -19.49 6.09 -4.66
N SER A 152 -18.96 6.96 -3.80
CA SER A 152 -19.12 6.87 -2.34
C SER A 152 -20.59 6.96 -1.93
N ASP A 153 -21.35 7.87 -2.53
CA ASP A 153 -22.80 8.00 -2.31
C ASP A 153 -23.57 6.75 -2.76
N TYR A 154 -23.16 6.17 -3.90
CA TYR A 154 -23.79 4.96 -4.44
C TYR A 154 -23.58 3.75 -3.51
N PHE A 155 -22.40 3.62 -2.89
CA PHE A 155 -22.07 2.56 -1.93
C PHE A 155 -22.30 2.98 -0.48
N SER A 156 -23.23 3.91 -0.23
CA SER A 156 -23.56 4.36 1.14
C SER A 156 -24.17 3.28 2.03
N ASP A 157 -24.70 2.21 1.44
CA ASP A 157 -25.20 1.01 2.13
C ASP A 157 -24.10 -0.05 2.38
N TYR A 158 -22.89 0.15 1.85
CA TYR A 158 -21.73 -0.71 2.11
C TYR A 158 -20.97 -0.19 3.34
N GLU A 159 -20.34 -1.10 4.08
CA GLU A 159 -19.40 -0.77 5.14
C GLU A 159 -18.14 -0.14 4.53
N PHE A 160 -17.84 1.11 4.90
CA PHE A 160 -16.60 1.78 4.50
C PHE A 160 -15.44 1.39 5.43
N ILE A 161 -14.36 0.86 4.85
CA ILE A 161 -13.20 0.35 5.58
C ILE A 161 -12.16 1.48 5.70
N ALA A 162 -12.32 2.31 6.72
CA ALA A 162 -11.55 3.53 6.91
C ALA A 162 -10.04 3.27 7.15
N GLU A 163 -9.70 2.18 7.84
CA GLU A 163 -8.32 1.80 8.13
C GLU A 163 -7.54 1.36 6.89
N CYS A 164 -8.23 0.85 5.85
CA CYS A 164 -7.61 0.49 4.58
C CYS A 164 -7.64 1.63 3.54
N SER A 165 -8.27 2.75 3.88
CA SER A 165 -8.49 3.88 2.97
C SER A 165 -7.58 5.08 3.30
N ASP A 166 -7.14 5.78 2.26
CA ASP A 166 -6.34 7.01 2.32
C ASP A 166 -6.59 7.87 1.07
N LYS A 167 -5.85 8.96 0.82
CA LYS A 167 -6.11 9.78 -0.38
C LYS A 167 -5.96 9.04 -1.73
N TYR A 168 -5.31 7.88 -1.78
CA TYR A 168 -5.13 7.07 -2.99
C TYR A 168 -6.06 5.86 -3.04
N HIS A 169 -6.65 5.46 -1.91
CA HIS A 169 -7.45 4.24 -1.81
C HIS A 169 -8.77 4.46 -1.07
N ARG A 170 -9.83 3.84 -1.58
CA ARG A 170 -11.13 3.74 -0.90
C ARG A 170 -11.60 2.29 -0.96
N ILE A 171 -12.02 1.74 0.17
CA ILE A 171 -12.54 0.37 0.24
C ILE A 171 -13.92 0.37 0.89
N TRP A 172 -14.87 -0.29 0.24
CA TRP A 172 -16.19 -0.59 0.77
C TRP A 172 -16.45 -2.09 0.69
N LYS A 173 -17.24 -2.65 1.60
CA LYS A 173 -17.71 -4.03 1.49
C LYS A 173 -19.17 -4.19 1.89
N ASN A 174 -19.80 -5.24 1.40
CA ASN A 174 -20.97 -5.84 2.02
C ASN A 174 -20.77 -7.35 2.16
N GLU A 175 -21.83 -8.11 2.41
CA GLU A 175 -21.76 -9.57 2.58
C GLU A 175 -21.34 -10.34 1.31
N ILE A 176 -21.39 -9.70 0.14
CA ILE A 176 -21.20 -10.36 -1.16
C ILE A 176 -19.99 -9.81 -1.91
N ASN A 177 -19.76 -8.50 -1.84
CA ASN A 177 -18.80 -7.79 -2.68
C ASN A 177 -17.83 -6.94 -1.84
N ILE A 178 -16.60 -6.83 -2.34
CA ILE A 178 -15.59 -5.86 -1.92
C ILE A 178 -15.35 -4.92 -3.10
N ILE A 179 -15.44 -3.63 -2.82
CA ILE A 179 -15.23 -2.56 -3.79
C ILE A 179 -13.97 -1.83 -3.38
N HIS A 180 -12.95 -1.83 -4.25
CA HIS A 180 -11.72 -1.10 -4.04
C HIS A 180 -11.53 -0.09 -5.16
N ALA A 181 -11.54 1.19 -4.83
CA ALA A 181 -11.14 2.24 -5.75
C ALA A 181 -9.71 2.67 -5.46
N ARG A 182 -8.90 2.78 -6.51
CA ARG A 182 -7.50 3.24 -6.46
C ARG A 182 -7.31 4.43 -7.40
N LEU A 183 -6.67 5.48 -6.92
CA LEU A 183 -6.28 6.63 -7.71
C LEU A 183 -4.97 6.36 -8.46
N TYR A 184 -5.03 6.45 -9.78
CA TYR A 184 -3.89 6.48 -10.70
C TYR A 184 -3.75 7.89 -11.29
N PRO A 185 -2.62 8.21 -11.97
CA PRO A 185 -2.46 9.49 -12.66
C PRO A 185 -3.60 9.82 -13.64
N GLU A 186 -4.20 8.80 -14.27
CA GLU A 186 -5.30 8.93 -15.23
C GLU A 186 -6.67 9.06 -14.57
N GLY A 187 -6.79 8.75 -13.27
CA GLY A 187 -8.04 8.82 -12.52
C GLY A 187 -8.25 7.65 -11.57
N TRP A 188 -9.45 7.57 -11.01
CA TRP A 188 -9.84 6.46 -10.14
C TRP A 188 -10.17 5.22 -10.97
N SER A 189 -9.53 4.10 -10.66
CA SER A 189 -9.86 2.78 -11.19
C SER A 189 -10.61 1.99 -10.13
N LEU A 190 -11.66 1.28 -10.56
CA LEU A 190 -12.48 0.45 -9.69
C LEU A 190 -12.16 -1.04 -9.85
N PHE A 191 -11.96 -1.70 -8.72
CA PHE A 191 -11.81 -3.15 -8.59
C PHE A 191 -13.01 -3.67 -7.79
N ILE A 192 -13.62 -4.74 -8.29
CA ILE A 192 -14.80 -5.36 -7.68
C ILE A 192 -14.51 -6.85 -7.53
N ASP A 193 -14.33 -7.27 -6.29
CA ASP A 193 -14.18 -8.66 -5.87
C ASP A 193 -15.47 -9.14 -5.22
N GLY A 194 -15.73 -10.44 -5.23
CA GLY A 194 -16.97 -10.97 -4.68
C GLY A 194 -17.01 -12.49 -4.66
N ILE A 195 -17.89 -13.02 -3.82
CA ILE A 195 -18.08 -14.47 -3.68
C ILE A 195 -19.06 -15.06 -4.71
N SER A 196 -19.78 -14.21 -5.45
CA SER A 196 -20.74 -14.59 -6.50
C SER A 196 -20.42 -13.89 -7.81
N GLU A 197 -20.23 -14.67 -8.87
CA GLU A 197 -19.94 -14.14 -10.20
C GLU A 197 -21.13 -13.38 -10.80
N ASP A 198 -22.35 -13.90 -10.61
CA ASP A 198 -23.58 -13.31 -11.14
C ASP A 198 -23.86 -11.95 -10.49
N GLU A 199 -23.71 -11.86 -9.17
CA GLU A 199 -23.89 -10.61 -8.42
C GLU A 199 -22.83 -9.56 -8.82
N ARG A 200 -21.57 -10.02 -8.99
CA ARG A 200 -20.47 -9.15 -9.46
C ARG A 200 -20.77 -8.60 -10.85
N HIS A 201 -21.21 -9.44 -11.79
CA HIS A 201 -21.57 -9.01 -13.14
C HIS A 201 -22.78 -8.07 -13.14
N ALA A 202 -23.83 -8.39 -12.36
CA ALA A 202 -25.01 -7.54 -12.22
C ALA A 202 -24.64 -6.15 -11.69
N LEU A 203 -23.78 -6.08 -10.68
CA LEU A 203 -23.28 -4.81 -10.14
C LEU A 203 -22.50 -4.01 -11.21
N ILE A 204 -21.57 -4.64 -11.93
CA ILE A 204 -20.82 -3.97 -13.01
C ILE A 204 -21.77 -3.41 -14.07
N GLN A 205 -22.76 -4.18 -14.50
CA GLN A 205 -23.72 -3.72 -15.51
C GLN A 205 -24.60 -2.58 -14.99
N LYS A 206 -25.00 -2.62 -13.72
CA LYS A 206 -25.74 -1.54 -13.08
C LYS A 206 -24.92 -0.25 -13.03
N LEU A 207 -23.66 -0.34 -12.59
CA LEU A 207 -22.75 0.81 -12.55
C LEU A 207 -22.51 1.42 -13.94
N LYS A 208 -22.39 0.60 -14.99
CA LYS A 208 -22.28 1.06 -16.39
C LYS A 208 -23.55 1.74 -16.88
N THR A 209 -24.72 1.15 -16.59
CA THR A 209 -26.02 1.70 -16.99
C THR A 209 -26.28 3.06 -16.34
N GLU A 210 -25.88 3.20 -15.07
CA GLU A 210 -25.99 4.44 -14.29
C GLU A 210 -24.86 5.44 -14.58
N LYS A 211 -23.95 5.12 -15.52
CA LYS A 211 -22.79 5.95 -15.89
C LYS A 211 -21.94 6.36 -14.68
N LYS A 212 -21.69 5.40 -13.79
CA LYS A 212 -20.78 5.54 -12.64
C LYS A 212 -19.37 5.09 -12.99
N ILE A 213 -19.26 4.21 -13.99
CA ILE A 213 -18.02 3.70 -14.53
C ILE A 213 -18.10 3.57 -16.06
N THR A 214 -16.96 3.66 -16.74
CA THR A 214 -16.81 3.42 -18.18
C THR A 214 -16.25 2.03 -18.47
#